data_AF-L7UC39-F1
#
_entry.id   AF-L7UC39-F1
#
_cell.length_a   1.000
_cell.length_b   1.000
_cell.length_c   1.000
_cell.angle_alpha   90.00
_cell.angle_beta   90.00
_cell.angle_gamma   90.00
#
_symmetry.space_group_name_H-M   'P 1'
#
loop_
_entity.id
_entity.type
_entity.pdbx_description
1 polymer ?
#
loop_
_entity_poly.entity_id
_entity_poly.type
_entity_poly.pdbx_seq_one_letter_code
_entity_poly.pdbx_strand_id
1 'polypeptide(L)'
;MEPQAAPRSGDFQMTRWTWVLMGLVGCMACAGCGSESNPRETPEQRKQRLQECIVAKVPPPTGASQTSWTVSGYAVVGAYRACNSLPGEATSADFREVMQGLATADEDPSRVKLTRPGASAP
;
A
#
# COMPACT_ATOMS: atom_id res chain seq x y z
N MET A 1 -9.56 39.23 43.10
CA MET A 1 -10.97 38.95 42.82
C MET A 1 -11.17 39.07 41.33
N GLU A 2 -11.49 37.96 40.66
CA GLU A 2 -12.24 37.92 39.39
C GLU A 2 -13.72 38.30 39.66
N PRO A 3 -14.58 38.67 38.67
CA PRO A 3 -14.77 38.09 37.31
C PRO A 3 -14.51 39.08 36.14
N GLN A 4 -14.28 38.67 34.88
CA GLN A 4 -15.16 38.06 33.84
C GLN A 4 -16.41 38.91 33.48
N ALA A 5 -16.87 39.05 32.23
CA ALA A 5 -16.58 38.31 30.98
C ALA A 5 -16.69 39.19 29.70
N ALA A 6 -16.34 38.59 28.55
CA ALA A 6 -16.43 39.13 27.16
C ALA A 6 -17.91 39.14 26.63
N PRO A 7 -18.27 39.44 25.34
CA PRO A 7 -17.55 39.26 24.06
C PRO A 7 -17.69 40.48 23.10
N ARG A 8 -17.61 40.48 21.74
CA ARG A 8 -17.49 39.45 20.67
C ARG A 8 -16.99 40.09 19.34
N SER A 9 -16.52 39.24 18.41
CA SER A 9 -16.50 39.41 16.93
C SER A 9 -15.63 40.51 16.28
N GLY A 10 -14.76 40.12 15.34
CA GLY A 10 -13.96 41.04 14.52
C GLY A 10 -12.89 40.34 13.68
N ASP A 11 -13.32 39.65 12.62
CA ASP A 11 -12.48 38.87 11.69
C ASP A 11 -11.52 39.76 10.88
N PHE A 12 -10.26 39.36 10.67
CA PHE A 12 -9.63 39.17 9.34
C PHE A 12 -8.10 38.88 9.42
N GLN A 13 -7.71 37.67 8.97
CA GLN A 13 -6.40 37.30 8.39
C GLN A 13 -5.13 37.44 9.30
N MET A 14 -4.05 36.67 9.13
CA MET A 14 -3.51 36.04 7.92
C MET A 14 -2.57 34.85 8.25
N THR A 15 -2.46 33.87 7.34
CA THR A 15 -1.29 32.98 7.15
C THR A 15 -0.76 32.10 8.31
N ARG A 16 -1.44 30.97 8.54
CA ARG A 16 -1.01 29.65 8.02
C ARG A 16 0.51 29.32 8.03
N TRP A 17 1.16 29.28 9.20
CA TRP A 17 2.50 28.68 9.39
C TRP A 17 2.63 27.89 10.70
N THR A 18 1.81 26.84 10.86
CA THR A 18 1.87 25.93 12.00
C THR A 18 2.69 24.68 11.68
N TRP A 19 3.82 24.52 12.39
CA TRP A 19 4.51 23.26 12.68
C TRP A 19 4.94 22.35 11.51
N VAL A 20 5.90 22.83 10.72
CA VAL A 20 6.93 21.92 10.20
C VAL A 20 7.98 21.76 11.31
N LEU A 21 8.03 20.60 11.99
CA LEU A 21 9.21 19.99 12.69
C LEU A 21 8.85 18.91 13.74
N MET A 22 7.59 18.72 14.13
CA MET A 22 7.17 17.63 15.05
C MET A 22 6.56 16.46 14.29
N GLY A 23 7.41 15.53 13.84
CA GLY A 23 6.98 14.33 13.10
C GLY A 23 8.07 13.33 12.72
N LEU A 24 9.34 13.56 13.11
CA LEU A 24 10.49 12.73 12.75
C LEU A 24 10.89 11.70 13.82
N VAL A 25 9.93 11.28 14.65
CA VAL A 25 10.08 10.19 15.64
C VAL A 25 8.89 9.24 15.49
N GLY A 26 8.96 8.38 14.46
CA GLY A 26 7.81 7.55 14.04
C GLY A 26 8.15 6.37 13.12
N CYS A 27 9.40 5.91 13.09
CA CYS A 27 9.84 4.75 12.28
C CYS A 27 10.58 3.70 13.11
N MET A 28 10.06 3.37 14.30
CA MET A 28 10.56 2.27 15.14
C MET A 28 9.56 1.10 15.27
N ALA A 29 8.70 0.92 14.25
CA ALA A 29 7.77 -0.20 14.12
C ALA A 29 7.63 -0.76 12.68
N CYS A 30 8.57 -0.42 11.79
CA CYS A 30 8.70 -1.05 10.47
C CYS A 30 10.16 -1.47 10.24
N ALA A 31 10.52 -2.65 10.71
CA ALA A 31 11.67 -3.36 10.15
C ALA A 31 11.32 -3.73 8.70
N GLY A 32 11.97 -3.11 7.71
CA GLY A 32 11.65 -3.35 6.29
C GLY A 32 12.02 -2.25 5.30
N CYS A 33 12.33 -1.02 5.74
CA CYS A 33 12.86 0.04 4.86
C CYS A 33 14.38 0.20 5.01
N GLY A 34 15.11 -0.91 4.96
CA GLY A 34 16.56 -0.95 4.80
C GLY A 34 16.91 -1.33 3.35
N SER A 35 17.29 -0.35 2.53
CA SER A 35 17.64 -0.57 1.13
C SER A 35 19.06 -1.15 0.98
N GLU A 36 19.28 -2.36 1.48
CA GLU A 36 20.41 -3.18 1.06
C GLU A 36 19.99 -4.08 -0.09
N SER A 37 20.57 -3.82 -1.27
CA SER A 37 20.52 -4.71 -2.43
C SER A 37 21.27 -6.01 -2.12
N ASN A 38 20.62 -6.89 -1.37
CA ASN A 38 21.16 -8.20 -1.00
C ASN A 38 21.46 -8.99 -2.29
N PRO A 39 22.72 -9.44 -2.52
CA PRO A 39 23.11 -10.04 -3.80
C PRO A 39 22.56 -11.45 -4.07
N ARG A 40 21.58 -11.91 -3.26
CA ARG A 40 20.63 -13.01 -3.53
C ARG A 40 19.41 -12.87 -2.62
N GLU A 41 18.45 -12.06 -3.03
CA GLU A 41 17.07 -12.18 -2.53
C GLU A 41 16.54 -13.59 -2.85
N THR A 42 15.94 -14.29 -1.88
CA THR A 42 15.37 -15.62 -2.17
C THR A 42 14.09 -15.49 -3.00
N PRO A 43 13.67 -16.53 -3.75
CA PRO A 43 12.41 -16.51 -4.50
C PRO A 43 11.20 -16.12 -3.62
N GLU A 44 11.18 -16.58 -2.38
CA GLU A 44 10.11 -16.31 -1.40
C GLU A 44 10.11 -14.85 -0.93
N GLN A 45 11.29 -14.28 -0.63
CA GLN A 45 11.45 -12.87 -0.28
C GLN A 45 11.01 -11.97 -1.43
N ARG A 46 11.45 -12.28 -2.65
CA ARG A 46 11.05 -11.58 -3.88
C ARG A 46 9.55 -11.64 -4.09
N LYS A 47 8.93 -12.81 -3.88
CA LYS A 47 7.48 -13.00 -3.95
C LYS A 47 6.73 -12.13 -2.93
N GLN A 48 7.15 -12.14 -1.67
CA GLN A 48 6.53 -11.31 -0.61
C GLN A 48 6.62 -9.81 -0.95
N ARG A 49 7.82 -9.33 -1.30
CA ARG A 49 8.05 -7.93 -1.72
C ARG A 49 7.17 -7.52 -2.90
N LEU A 50 7.04 -8.39 -3.90
CA LEU A 50 6.18 -8.14 -5.07
C LEU A 50 4.69 -8.12 -4.67
N GLN A 51 4.23 -9.04 -3.83
CA GLN A 51 2.85 -9.07 -3.33
C GLN A 51 2.48 -7.79 -2.56
N GLU A 52 3.34 -7.33 -1.66
CA GLU A 52 3.15 -6.09 -0.90
C GLU A 52 3.13 -4.85 -1.81
N CYS A 53 4.09 -4.76 -2.75
CA CYS A 53 4.13 -3.67 -3.71
C CYS A 53 2.88 -3.61 -4.59
N ILE A 54 2.37 -4.76 -5.05
CA ILE A 54 1.16 -4.83 -5.90
C ILE A 54 -0.07 -4.35 -5.13
N VAL A 55 -0.22 -4.73 -3.85
CA VAL A 55 -1.30 -4.23 -2.99
C VAL A 55 -1.18 -2.73 -2.71
N ALA A 56 0.04 -2.21 -2.54
CA ALA A 56 0.25 -0.78 -2.39
C ALA A 56 -0.05 0.01 -3.68
N LYS A 57 0.18 -0.59 -4.86
CA LYS A 57 -0.14 0.02 -6.18
C LYS A 57 -1.62 -0.12 -6.56
N VAL A 58 -2.31 -1.12 -6.05
CA VAL A 58 -3.73 -1.39 -6.33
C VAL A 58 -4.51 -1.45 -5.01
N PRO A 59 -4.64 -0.31 -4.29
CA PRO A 59 -5.30 -0.27 -2.99
C PRO A 59 -6.81 -0.57 -3.10
N PRO A 60 -7.47 -0.98 -1.99
CA PRO A 60 -8.92 -1.06 -1.94
C PRO A 60 -9.57 0.31 -2.18
N PRO A 61 -10.81 0.36 -2.71
CA PRO A 61 -11.52 1.60 -2.93
C PRO A 61 -11.70 2.39 -1.62
N THR A 62 -11.60 3.71 -1.70
CA THR A 62 -11.63 4.61 -0.54
C THR A 62 -12.87 4.37 0.33
N GLY A 63 -12.66 4.13 1.63
CA GLY A 63 -13.72 3.80 2.59
C GLY A 63 -13.95 2.30 2.80
N ALA A 64 -13.35 1.41 2.01
CA ALA A 64 -13.39 -0.02 2.26
C ALA A 64 -12.29 -0.47 3.24
N SER A 65 -12.71 -0.94 4.43
CA SER A 65 -11.85 -1.67 5.38
C SER A 65 -11.59 -3.13 4.97
N GLN A 66 -12.10 -3.55 3.81
CA GLN A 66 -12.10 -4.94 3.37
C GLN A 66 -10.67 -5.47 3.14
N THR A 67 -10.42 -6.69 3.60
CA THR A 67 -9.16 -7.42 3.38
C THR A 67 -9.04 -8.04 1.98
N SER A 68 -10.14 -8.10 1.23
CA SER A 68 -10.19 -8.44 -0.20
C SER A 68 -10.99 -7.42 -1.00
N TRP A 69 -10.62 -7.15 -2.26
CA TRP A 69 -11.32 -6.23 -3.15
C TRP A 69 -11.17 -6.65 -4.62
N THR A 70 -12.19 -6.41 -5.44
CA THR A 70 -12.19 -6.82 -6.86
C THR A 70 -11.70 -5.70 -7.78
N VAL A 71 -10.69 -5.99 -8.60
CA VAL A 71 -10.05 -5.07 -9.54
C VAL A 71 -9.97 -5.69 -10.94
N SER A 72 -9.60 -4.92 -11.97
CA SER A 72 -9.36 -5.52 -13.30
C SER A 72 -8.05 -6.31 -13.31
N GLY A 73 -8.02 -7.45 -14.01
CA GLY A 73 -6.80 -8.24 -14.19
C GLY A 73 -5.67 -7.43 -14.85
N TYR A 74 -6.03 -6.49 -15.74
CA TYR A 74 -5.08 -5.55 -16.35
C TYR A 74 -4.38 -4.66 -15.32
N ALA A 75 -5.10 -4.13 -14.32
CA ALA A 75 -4.49 -3.31 -13.26
C ALA A 75 -3.45 -4.12 -12.46
N VAL A 76 -3.73 -5.40 -12.19
CA VAL A 76 -2.81 -6.30 -11.47
C VAL A 76 -1.56 -6.62 -12.29
N VAL A 77 -1.71 -6.91 -13.59
CA VAL A 77 -0.56 -7.11 -14.50
C VAL A 77 0.29 -5.83 -14.61
N GLY A 78 -0.35 -4.66 -14.70
CA GLY A 78 0.33 -3.36 -14.71
C GLY A 78 1.10 -3.10 -13.42
N ALA A 79 0.49 -3.37 -12.26
CA ALA A 79 1.13 -3.24 -10.95
C ALA A 79 2.31 -4.20 -10.78
N TYR A 80 2.16 -5.48 -11.16
CA TYR A 80 3.25 -6.45 -11.14
C TYR A 80 4.43 -5.99 -12.00
N ARG A 81 4.19 -5.52 -13.23
CA ARG A 81 5.25 -4.97 -14.10
C ARG A 81 5.92 -3.73 -13.52
N ALA A 82 5.18 -2.87 -12.81
CA ALA A 82 5.72 -1.69 -12.15
C ALA A 82 6.50 -2.01 -10.85
N CYS A 83 6.20 -3.14 -10.22
CA CYS A 83 6.85 -3.63 -9.00
C CYS A 83 8.06 -4.54 -9.28
N ASN A 84 8.13 -5.17 -10.46
CA ASN A 84 9.26 -6.00 -10.84
C ASN A 84 10.43 -5.16 -11.36
N SER A 85 11.49 -5.08 -10.55
CA SER A 85 12.74 -4.38 -10.85
C SER A 85 13.58 -5.03 -11.96
N LEU A 86 13.29 -6.29 -12.31
CA LEU A 86 13.99 -7.06 -13.35
C LEU A 86 12.99 -7.49 -14.45
N PRO A 87 12.52 -6.55 -15.31
CA PRO A 87 11.50 -6.85 -16.32
C PRO A 87 11.92 -7.89 -17.36
N GLY A 88 13.23 -8.15 -17.52
CA GLY A 88 13.75 -9.21 -18.38
C GLY A 88 13.57 -10.63 -17.83
N GLU A 89 13.33 -10.78 -16.52
CA GLU A 89 13.11 -12.07 -15.86
C GLU A 89 11.62 -12.34 -15.57
N ALA A 90 10.74 -11.40 -15.93
CA ALA A 90 9.30 -11.45 -15.68
C ALA A 90 8.59 -12.49 -16.57
N THR A 91 8.57 -13.76 -16.14
CA THR A 91 7.85 -14.83 -16.85
C THR A 91 6.37 -14.92 -16.45
N SER A 92 5.56 -15.60 -17.26
CA SER A 92 4.16 -15.92 -16.93
C SER A 92 4.04 -16.94 -15.78
N ALA A 93 5.06 -17.78 -15.59
CA ALA A 93 5.16 -18.69 -14.45
C ALA A 93 5.41 -17.90 -13.15
N ASP A 94 6.36 -16.96 -13.18
CA ASP A 94 6.66 -16.06 -12.06
C ASP A 94 5.44 -15.23 -11.67
N PHE A 95 4.76 -14.61 -12.64
CA PHE A 95 3.51 -13.89 -12.38
C PHE A 95 2.46 -14.78 -11.67
N ARG A 96 2.29 -16.02 -12.13
CA ARG A 96 1.35 -16.97 -11.51
C ARG A 96 1.77 -17.31 -10.07
N GLU A 97 3.06 -17.50 -9.82
CA GLU A 97 3.59 -17.79 -8.50
C GLU A 97 3.40 -16.62 -7.52
N VAL A 98 3.66 -15.40 -7.96
CA VAL A 98 3.45 -14.17 -7.17
C VAL A 98 1.95 -13.93 -6.92
N MET A 99 1.08 -14.22 -7.89
CA MET A 99 -0.38 -14.09 -7.72
C MET A 99 -1.00 -15.18 -6.83
N GLN A 100 -0.32 -16.32 -6.64
CA GLN A 100 -0.84 -17.42 -5.84
C GLN A 100 -1.08 -17.00 -4.37
N GLY A 101 -2.33 -17.07 -3.93
CA GLY A 101 -2.78 -16.62 -2.61
C GLY A 101 -3.04 -15.11 -2.50
N LEU A 102 -2.59 -14.31 -3.47
CA LEU A 102 -2.88 -12.88 -3.56
C LEU A 102 -4.14 -12.58 -4.37
N ALA A 103 -4.34 -13.29 -5.48
CA ALA A 103 -5.43 -13.05 -6.42
C ALA A 103 -6.21 -14.34 -6.70
N THR A 104 -7.53 -14.24 -6.63
CA THR A 104 -8.47 -15.29 -7.07
C THR A 104 -9.23 -14.78 -8.29
N ALA A 105 -9.56 -15.66 -9.24
CA ALA A 105 -10.47 -15.32 -10.33
C ALA A 105 -11.84 -14.90 -9.77
N ASP A 106 -12.42 -13.85 -10.36
CA ASP A 106 -13.79 -13.41 -10.08
C ASP A 106 -14.77 -14.09 -11.06
N GLU A 107 -16.08 -13.87 -10.94
CA GLU A 107 -17.05 -14.42 -11.92
C GLU A 107 -16.91 -13.76 -13.29
N ASP A 108 -16.48 -12.49 -13.30
CA ASP A 108 -16.08 -11.77 -14.52
C ASP A 108 -14.61 -12.10 -14.87
N PRO A 109 -14.32 -12.71 -16.03
CA PRO A 109 -12.96 -13.11 -16.41
C PRO A 109 -12.02 -11.92 -16.67
N SER A 110 -12.54 -10.69 -16.76
CA SER A 110 -11.73 -9.47 -16.83
C SER A 110 -11.31 -8.95 -15.44
N ARG A 111 -11.84 -9.54 -14.36
CA ARG A 111 -11.65 -9.11 -12.98
C ARG A 111 -11.00 -10.18 -12.11
N VAL A 112 -10.34 -9.72 -11.06
CA VAL A 112 -9.70 -10.57 -10.06
C VAL A 112 -9.96 -10.00 -8.68
N LYS A 113 -10.22 -10.89 -7.72
CA LYS A 113 -10.34 -10.55 -6.30
C LYS A 113 -8.96 -10.59 -5.67
N LEU A 114 -8.37 -9.42 -5.44
CA LEU A 114 -7.16 -9.29 -4.63
C LEU A 114 -7.48 -9.48 -3.16
N THR A 115 -6.55 -10.06 -2.42
CA THR A 115 -6.57 -10.20 -0.96
C THR A 115 -5.24 -9.71 -0.40
N ARG A 116 -5.25 -8.98 0.71
CA ARG A 116 -4.02 -8.47 1.34
C ARG A 116 -3.13 -9.65 1.81
N PRO A 117 -1.82 -9.69 1.52
CA PRO A 117 -0.94 -10.72 2.05
C PRO A 117 -0.97 -10.67 3.59
N GLY A 118 -0.94 -11.85 4.23
CA GLY A 118 -1.16 -11.98 5.68
C GLY A 118 -2.63 -11.93 6.12
N ALA A 119 -3.59 -11.66 5.22
CA ALA A 119 -5.03 -11.82 5.51
C ALA A 119 -5.57 -13.22 5.22
N SER A 120 -4.70 -14.18 4.89
CA SER A 120 -5.01 -15.61 4.85
C SER A 120 -5.34 -16.09 6.27
N ALA A 121 -6.62 -16.05 6.61
CA ALA A 121 -7.19 -16.69 7.78
C ALA A 121 -6.97 -18.22 7.74
N PRO A 122 -6.96 -18.91 8.90
CA PRO A 122 -6.60 -20.33 9.02
C PRO A 122 -7.53 -21.31 8.28
#